data_AF-A0AAW0TVZ5-F1
#
_entry.id   AF-A0AAW0TVZ5-F1
#
_cell.length_a   1.000
_cell.length_b   1.000
_cell.length_c   1.000
_cell.angle_alpha   90.00
_cell.angle_beta   90.00
_cell.angle_gamma   90.00
#
_symmetry.space_group_name_H-M   'P 1'
#
loop_
_entity.id
_entity.type
_entity.pdbx_description
1 polymer ?
#
loop_
_entity_poly.entity_id
_entity_poly.type
_entity_poly.pdbx_seq_one_letter_code
_entity_poly.pdbx_strand_id
1 'polypeptide(L)' 'MDDSLAHVDPEERVLRVLDYELKSLKKDRKVYLQQPNSNLYFLCTRVDALSYLERERERLVIKKKVAKKPSL' A
#
# COMPACT_ATOMS: atom_id res chain seq x y z
N MET A 1 19.75 -13.41 -2.62
CA MET A 1 18.65 -12.44 -2.45
C MET A 1 17.62 -12.77 -3.51
N ASP A 2 16.35 -12.87 -3.15
CA ASP A 2 15.28 -13.30 -4.07
C ASP A 2 15.00 -12.19 -5.10
N ASP A 3 15.42 -12.40 -6.36
CA ASP A 3 15.28 -11.48 -7.50
C ASP A 3 13.84 -11.40 -8.05
N SER A 4 12.88 -12.07 -7.41
CA SER A 4 11.47 -12.12 -7.80
C SER A 4 10.77 -10.75 -7.82
N LEU A 5 11.36 -9.70 -7.23
CA LEU A 5 10.81 -8.35 -7.17
C LEU A 5 11.19 -7.43 -8.34
N ALA A 6 12.16 -7.83 -9.19
CA ALA A 6 12.65 -6.96 -10.27
C ALA A 6 11.59 -6.70 -11.37
N HIS A 7 10.59 -7.57 -11.50
CA HIS A 7 9.51 -7.50 -12.50
C HIS A 7 8.17 -7.03 -11.90
N VAL A 8 8.15 -6.67 -10.62
CA VAL A 8 6.95 -6.21 -9.92
C VAL A 8 6.82 -4.70 -10.10
N ASP A 9 5.61 -4.27 -10.46
CA ASP A 9 5.23 -2.86 -10.52
C ASP A 9 5.70 -2.12 -9.25
N PRO A 10 6.40 -0.97 -9.37
CA PRO A 10 6.98 -0.28 -8.22
C PRO A 10 5.96 0.07 -7.12
N GLU A 11 4.72 0.43 -7.51
CA GLU A 11 3.62 0.75 -6.60
C GLU A 11 3.21 -0.52 -5.83
N GLU A 12 3.11 -1.67 -6.51
CA GLU A 12 2.84 -2.96 -5.89
C GLU A 12 3.95 -3.40 -4.92
N ARG A 13 5.22 -3.20 -5.28
CA ARG A 13 6.35 -3.54 -4.41
C ARG A 13 6.32 -2.75 -3.11
N VAL A 14 6.05 -1.45 -3.17
CA VAL A 14 5.93 -0.59 -1.98
C VAL A 14 4.80 -1.07 -1.08
N LEU A 15 3.62 -1.38 -1.64
CA LEU A 15 2.48 -1.88 -0.86
C LEU A 15 2.73 -3.25 -0.21
N ARG A 16 3.62 -4.08 -0.78
CA ARG A 16 4.06 -5.35 -0.16
C ARG A 16 4.98 -5.12 1.02
N VAL A 17 5.97 -4.25 0.86
CA VAL A 17 6.89 -3.88 1.95
C VAL A 17 6.11 -3.27 3.12
N LEU A 18 5.24 -2.29 2.86
CA LEU A 18 4.45 -1.65 3.91
C LEU A 18 3.55 -2.63 4.67
N ASP A 19 2.94 -3.61 3.99
CA ASP A 19 2.12 -4.64 4.62
C ASP A 19 2.96 -5.55 5.53
N TYR A 20 4.15 -5.96 5.09
CA TYR A 20 5.08 -6.76 5.89
C TYR A 20 5.53 -5.98 7.13
N GLU A 21 5.97 -4.73 6.96
CA GLU A 21 6.44 -3.88 8.04
C GLU A 21 5.32 -3.57 9.06
N LEU A 22 4.11 -3.27 8.61
CA LEU A 22 2.98 -3.04 9.54
C LEU A 22 2.59 -4.32 10.30
N LYS A 23 2.67 -5.49 9.67
CA LYS A 23 2.38 -6.78 10.33
C LYS A 23 3.44 -7.18 11.34
N SER A 24 4.69 -6.74 11.17
CA SER A 24 5.79 -6.99 12.11
C SER A 24 5.64 -6.19 13.41
N LEU A 25 4.90 -5.07 13.40
CA LEU A 25 4.62 -4.26 14.59
C LEU A 25 3.68 -4.99 15.57
N LYS A 26 3.86 -4.71 16.88
CA LYS A 26 2.91 -5.15 17.92
C LYS A 26 1.50 -4.56 17.67
N LYS A 27 0.45 -5.31 18.03
CA LYS A 27 -0.95 -5.00 17.68
C LYS A 27 -1.44 -3.62 18.14
N ASP A 28 -0.94 -3.16 19.28
CA ASP A 28 -1.30 -1.92 19.97
C ASP A 28 -0.51 -0.69 19.51
N ARG A 29 0.49 -0.88 18.63
CA ARG A 29 1.28 0.25 18.12
C ARG A 29 0.42 1.21 17.31
N LYS A 30 0.62 2.50 17.58
CA LYS A 30 0.10 3.60 16.77
C LYS A 30 1.11 3.91 15.66
N VAL A 31 0.59 4.31 14.51
CA VAL A 31 1.38 4.71 13.35
C VAL A 31 0.85 6.02 12.81
N TYR A 32 1.69 6.77 12.10
CA TYR A 32 1.29 7.99 11.41
C TYR A 32 1.06 7.69 9.93
N LEU A 33 -0.11 8.10 9.43
CA LEU A 33 -0.45 8.00 8.02
C LEU A 33 -0.42 9.39 7.38
N GLN A 34 0.35 9.51 6.31
CA GLN A 34 0.47 10.77 5.57
C GLN A 34 -0.74 10.95 4.64
N GLN A 35 -1.32 12.15 4.63
CA GLN A 35 -2.29 12.51 3.62
C GLN A 35 -1.62 12.62 2.24
N PRO A 36 -2.21 12.05 1.17
CA PRO A 36 -1.64 12.16 -0.16
C PRO A 36 -1.37 13.61 -0.58
N ASN A 37 -0.20 13.85 -1.18
CA ASN A 37 0.24 15.15 -1.68
C ASN A 37 0.29 16.27 -0.62
N SER A 38 0.49 15.93 0.65
CA SER A 38 0.52 16.88 1.76
C SER A 38 1.54 16.46 2.82
N ASN A 39 2.03 17.41 3.61
CA ASN A 39 2.90 17.15 4.77
C ASN A 39 2.11 16.91 6.07
N LEU A 40 0.82 16.62 5.96
CA LEU A 40 -0.05 16.31 7.09
C LEU A 40 -0.01 14.82 7.42
N TYR A 41 0.16 14.50 8.71
CA TYR A 41 0.25 13.15 9.25
C TYR A 41 -0.81 12.95 10.32
N PHE A 42 -1.59 11.88 10.21
CA PHE A 42 -2.64 11.52 11.17
C PHE A 42 -2.25 10.29 11.96
N LEU A 43 -2.39 10.36 13.29
CA LEU A 43 -2.18 9.22 14.16
C LEU A 43 -3.32 8.22 14.00
N CYS A 44 -3.02 6.96 13.72
CA CYS A 44 -4.02 5.89 13.62
C CYS A 44 -3.52 4.59 14.25
N THR A 45 -4.41 3.59 14.36
CA THR A 45 -4.01 2.26 14.82
C THR A 45 -3.33 1.49 13.70
N ARG A 46 -2.56 0.46 14.07
CA ARG A 46 -2.04 -0.54 13.13
C ARG A 46 -3.14 -1.14 12.25
N VAL A 47 -4.34 -1.36 12.81
CA VAL A 47 -5.49 -1.93 12.08
C VAL A 47 -5.97 -0.95 11.01
N ASP A 48 -6.13 0.33 11.35
CA ASP A 48 -6.56 1.36 10.40
C ASP A 48 -5.58 1.49 9.22
N ALA A 49 -4.28 1.43 9.50
CA ALA A 49 -3.23 1.48 8.48
C ALA A 49 -3.23 0.24 7.56
N LEU A 50 -3.48 -0.95 8.10
CA LEU A 50 -3.63 -2.17 7.29
C LEU A 50 -4.87 -2.07 6.38
N SER A 51 -6.00 -1.62 6.91
CA SER A 51 -7.22 -1.40 6.11
C SER A 51 -7.01 -0.34 5.03
N TYR A 52 -6.17 0.67 5.28
CA TYR A 52 -5.78 1.64 4.25
C TYR A 52 -4.96 0.99 3.13
N LEU A 53 -3.96 0.16 3.46
CA LEU A 53 -3.17 -0.55 2.46
C LEU A 53 -4.01 -1.50 1.61
N GLU A 54 -5.02 -2.15 2.18
CA GLU A 54 -5.94 -3.01 1.43
C GLU A 54 -6.71 -2.22 0.36
N ARG A 55 -7.19 -1.01 0.71
CA ARG A 55 -7.85 -0.12 -0.25
C ARG A 55 -6.91 0.34 -1.36
N GLU A 56 -5.67 0.69 -1.04
CA GLU A 56 -4.68 1.07 -2.05
C GLU A 56 -4.32 -0.09 -2.99
N ARG A 57 -4.25 -1.32 -2.47
CA ARG A 57 -4.08 -2.52 -3.32
C ARG A 57 -5.24 -2.72 -4.26
N GLU A 58 -6.47 -2.59 -3.78
CA GLU A 58 -7.67 -2.69 -4.62
C GLU A 58 -7.67 -1.60 -5.71
N ARG A 59 -7.35 -0.36 -5.35
CA ARG A 59 -7.20 0.77 -6.28
C ARG A 59 -6.18 0.47 -7.38
N LEU A 60 -5.03 -0.10 -7.02
CA LEU A 60 -4.00 -0.47 -7.98
C LEU A 60 -4.46 -1.58 -8.94
N VAL A 61 -5.20 -2.58 -8.44
CA VAL A 61 -5.79 -3.64 -9.28
C VAL A 61 -6.79 -3.06 -10.28
N ILE A 62 -7.66 -2.15 -9.84
CA ILE A 62 -8.63 -1.47 -10.71
C ILE A 62 -7.91 -0.64 -11.77
N LYS A 63 -6.91 0.16 -11.38
CA LYS A 63 -6.08 0.96 -12.30
C LYS A 63 -5.43 0.11 -13.39
N LYS A 64 -4.86 -1.04 -13.03
CA LYS A 64 -4.28 -2.01 -13.98
C LYS A 64 -5.33 -2.62 -14.92
N LYS A 65 -6.56 -2.87 -14.45
CA LYS A 65 -7.67 -3.36 -15.30
C LYS A 65 -8.15 -2.30 -16.29
N VAL A 66 -8.26 -1.04 -15.87
CA VAL A 66 -8.66 0.08 -16.73
C VAL A 66 -7.61 0.34 -17.80
N ALA A 67 -6.33 0.37 -17.45
CA ALA A 67 -5.23 0.58 -18.40
C ALA A 67 -5.13 -0.51 -19.48
N LYS A 68 -5.67 -1.72 -19.23
CA LYS A 68 -5.68 -2.83 -20.18
C LYS A 68 -6.89 -2.85 -21.11
N LYS A 69 -7.91 -2.01 -20.89
CA LYS A 69 -9.03 -1.87 -21.82
C LYS A 69 -8.62 -0.87 -22.92
N PRO A 70 -8.43 -1.29 -24.18
CA PRO A 70 -8.19 -0.35 -25.26
C PRO A 70 -9.43 0.54 -25.44
N SER A 71 -9.21 1.85 -25.62
CA SER A 71 -10.25 2.75 -26.12
C SER A 71 -10.67 2.28 -27.52
N LEU A 72 -11.96 1.95 -27.66
CA LEU A 72 -12.61 1.73 -28.96
C LEU A 72 -12.66 3.02 -29.77
#